data_AF-A0A1I4W311-F1
#
_entry.id   AF-A0A1I4W311-F1
#
_cell.length_a   1.000
_cell.length_b   1.000
_cell.length_c   1.000
_cell.angle_alpha   90.00
_cell.angle_beta   90.00
_cell.angle_gamma   90.00
#
_symmetry.space_group_name_H-M   'P 1'
#
loop_
_entity.id
_entity.type
_entity.pdbx_description
1 polymer ?
#
loop_
_entity_poly.entity_id
_entity_poly.type
_entity_poly.pdbx_seq_one_letter_code
_entity_poly.pdbx_strand_id
1 'polypeptide(L)'
;MSKSILSKGQIIDNKYSVSFFLKKGSYAETYRVQNQANEAKFLKLFDFAKLHRTQFTESGEILEIEMLKQIKHSNLVKYNDSGNIIIDNQKLAFVVLDFISGETLTDKMKRENTFNSYEAKNIILSILNGLNYLHNKQIIHNDITNQNVMLDLSGNVAISKIIDFGYARYLQQSNKEFLKDGLNFFYTANETFNKVFSFQSDIYSVGALYYHLLTGLSPYFIEISKYKSDKIQLEEVILDERKKPLKFSDKIDEQTQNIIRKALQPKAEHRFKSVKEFIQTLNGELEVELSIPEEKVAKIQSKENKKGKGFASIAGMQELKNTIQLDVIDALNEKDRYAEYGLTIPNGMLLYGPPGCGKTFFAEKMAEEIGFNFYQIKPSDIQSKFVNASQENIKNLFDEAKQNAPSIILIDELDALVPNRDTSNISHMNTSAVNEFLAQMNNCGDDGIFIIGATNRPNAIDPAILRSGRLDKHLYLAPPDFEARKLMFELYLKKRPTEIGLNYEELAKATENYVSSDIKFLCDEASRKALKDNLRITKTIVLETIRSNKPSISLQELNSYLIVKAKMEGKNNNNIDKPKIGF
;
A
#
# COMPACT_ATOMS: atom_id res chain seq x y z
N MET A 1 43.02 -16.85 -19.24
CA MET A 1 42.50 -17.20 -17.89
C MET A 1 43.22 -16.31 -16.89
N SER A 2 42.52 -15.57 -16.04
CA SER A 2 43.18 -14.79 -14.98
C SER A 2 43.93 -15.75 -14.05
N LYS A 3 45.22 -15.51 -13.79
CA LYS A 3 46.01 -16.29 -12.82
C LYS A 3 45.33 -16.18 -11.45
N SER A 4 45.13 -17.31 -10.77
CA SER A 4 44.64 -17.34 -9.38
C SER A 4 45.72 -16.77 -8.45
N ILE A 5 45.30 -16.14 -7.36
CA ILE A 5 46.23 -15.55 -6.38
C ILE A 5 47.05 -16.67 -5.71
N LEU A 6 46.40 -17.75 -5.31
CA LEU A 6 47.05 -18.90 -4.70
C LEU A 6 47.30 -19.99 -5.73
N SER A 7 48.44 -20.67 -5.58
CA SER A 7 48.85 -21.80 -6.42
C SER A 7 48.57 -23.14 -5.75
N LYS A 8 48.33 -24.19 -6.54
CA LYS A 8 48.19 -25.56 -6.03
C LYS A 8 49.44 -25.96 -5.23
N GLY A 9 49.25 -26.55 -4.06
CA GLY A 9 50.29 -26.94 -3.11
C GLY A 9 50.74 -25.84 -2.15
N GLN A 10 50.38 -24.58 -2.40
CA GLN A 10 50.74 -23.47 -1.52
C GLN A 10 50.16 -23.67 -0.11
N ILE A 11 50.97 -23.40 0.91
CA ILE A 11 50.59 -23.53 2.32
C ILE A 11 50.15 -22.16 2.85
N ILE A 12 49.03 -22.12 3.56
CA ILE A 12 48.42 -20.94 4.16
C ILE A 12 48.43 -21.12 5.67
N ASP A 13 48.98 -20.14 6.39
CA ASP A 13 49.08 -20.09 7.85
C ASP A 13 49.67 -21.37 8.48
N ASN A 14 50.56 -22.08 7.75
CA ASN A 14 51.14 -23.38 8.14
C ASN A 14 50.12 -24.49 8.49
N LYS A 15 48.84 -24.30 8.13
CA LYS A 15 47.73 -25.19 8.50
C LYS A 15 47.02 -25.80 7.29
N TYR A 16 46.94 -25.05 6.18
CA TYR A 16 46.11 -25.43 5.03
C TYR A 16 46.94 -25.48 3.75
N SER A 17 46.86 -26.59 3.00
CA SER A 17 47.47 -26.70 1.67
C SER A 17 46.41 -26.53 0.57
N VAL A 18 46.68 -25.69 -0.43
CA VAL A 18 45.76 -25.44 -1.54
C VAL A 18 45.70 -26.66 -2.46
N SER A 19 44.54 -27.28 -2.58
CA SER A 19 44.36 -28.46 -3.42
C SER A 19 43.81 -28.11 -4.81
N PHE A 20 42.85 -27.18 -4.90
CA PHE A 20 42.17 -26.84 -6.14
C PHE A 20 41.57 -25.42 -6.09
N PHE A 21 41.63 -24.68 -7.19
CA PHE A 21 40.95 -23.39 -7.36
C PHE A 21 39.52 -23.61 -7.84
N LEU A 22 38.53 -23.04 -7.15
CA LEU A 22 37.12 -23.24 -7.45
C LEU A 22 36.56 -22.13 -8.35
N LYS A 23 36.57 -20.89 -7.85
CA LYS A 23 35.94 -19.74 -8.53
C LYS A 23 36.57 -18.43 -8.10
N LYS A 24 36.60 -17.46 -9.02
CA LYS A 24 36.92 -16.04 -8.76
C LYS A 24 35.63 -15.21 -8.80
N GLY A 25 35.36 -14.49 -7.73
CA GLY A 25 34.31 -13.48 -7.62
C GLY A 25 34.85 -12.06 -7.82
N SER A 26 34.01 -11.07 -7.54
CA SER A 26 34.37 -9.64 -7.66
C SER A 26 35.37 -9.20 -6.60
N TYR A 27 35.25 -9.69 -5.36
CA TYR A 27 36.09 -9.31 -4.22
C TYR A 27 36.79 -10.48 -3.53
N ALA A 28 36.55 -11.73 -3.96
CA ALA A 28 37.14 -12.91 -3.33
C ALA A 28 37.42 -14.04 -4.33
N GLU A 29 38.39 -14.89 -4.01
CA GLU A 29 38.67 -16.17 -4.68
C GLU A 29 38.36 -17.32 -3.74
N THR A 30 37.93 -18.45 -4.30
CA THR A 30 37.51 -19.63 -3.53
C THR A 30 38.31 -20.85 -3.93
N TYR A 31 38.64 -21.67 -2.93
CA TYR A 31 39.58 -22.77 -3.05
C TYR A 31 39.10 -23.97 -2.24
N ARG A 32 39.43 -25.17 -2.72
CA ARG A 32 39.46 -26.36 -1.87
C ARG A 32 40.85 -26.47 -1.26
N VAL A 33 40.92 -26.63 0.05
CA VAL A 33 42.17 -26.80 0.79
C VAL A 33 42.13 -28.07 1.63
N GLN A 34 43.28 -28.56 2.06
CA GLN A 34 43.40 -29.67 3.02
C GLN A 34 44.01 -29.15 4.31
N ASN A 35 43.45 -29.53 5.46
CA ASN A 35 44.08 -29.26 6.76
C ASN A 35 45.20 -30.30 7.03
N GLN A 36 45.88 -30.16 8.17
CA GLN A 36 46.95 -31.08 8.59
C GLN A 36 46.49 -32.54 8.78
N ALA A 37 45.19 -32.77 8.96
CA ALA A 37 44.58 -34.10 9.03
C ALA A 37 44.13 -34.64 7.65
N ASN A 38 44.51 -33.98 6.55
CA ASN A 38 44.10 -34.29 5.17
C ASN A 38 42.59 -34.18 4.90
N GLU A 39 41.83 -33.53 5.79
CA GLU A 39 40.42 -33.27 5.58
C GLU A 39 40.23 -32.11 4.60
N ALA A 40 39.30 -32.28 3.65
CA ALA A 40 38.96 -31.22 2.73
C ALA A 40 38.19 -30.10 3.44
N LYS A 41 38.61 -28.85 3.19
CA LYS A 41 37.95 -27.63 3.66
C LYS A 41 37.73 -26.66 2.49
N PHE A 42 36.79 -25.75 2.66
CA PHE A 42 36.54 -24.66 1.73
C PHE A 42 37.22 -23.40 2.23
N LEU A 43 37.98 -22.71 1.39
CA LEU A 43 38.62 -21.45 1.73
C LEU A 43 38.13 -20.35 0.81
N LYS A 44 37.66 -19.24 1.39
CA LYS A 44 37.33 -18.00 0.68
C LYS A 44 38.38 -16.95 1.06
N LEU A 45 39.10 -16.45 0.05
CA LEU A 45 40.19 -15.49 0.14
C LEU A 45 39.69 -14.12 -0.33
N PHE A 46 39.58 -13.17 0.59
CA PHE A 46 39.12 -11.82 0.37
C PHE A 46 40.27 -10.87 0.05
N ASP A 47 40.01 -9.97 -0.91
CA ASP A 47 40.90 -8.89 -1.27
C ASP A 47 40.41 -7.58 -0.65
N PHE A 48 41.15 -7.06 0.35
CA PHE A 48 40.77 -5.83 1.07
C PHE A 48 40.56 -4.65 0.12
N ALA A 49 41.34 -4.57 -0.96
CA ALA A 49 41.26 -3.47 -1.92
C ALA A 49 39.98 -3.51 -2.79
N LYS A 50 39.31 -4.67 -2.86
CA LYS A 50 38.09 -4.86 -3.67
C LYS A 50 36.81 -4.90 -2.85
N LEU A 51 36.91 -4.98 -1.53
CA LEU A 51 35.75 -4.96 -0.64
C LEU A 51 35.15 -3.57 -0.56
N HIS A 52 33.81 -3.52 -0.57
CA HIS A 52 33.09 -2.28 -0.33
C HIS A 52 33.13 -1.93 1.16
N ARG A 53 33.12 -0.63 1.50
CA ARG A 53 33.16 -0.13 2.88
C ARG A 53 32.12 -0.74 3.82
N THR A 54 30.95 -1.12 3.31
CA THR A 54 29.88 -1.76 4.12
C THR A 54 30.11 -3.22 4.44
N GLN A 55 31.12 -3.84 3.83
CA GLN A 55 31.54 -5.21 4.12
C GLN A 55 32.57 -5.26 5.26
N PHE A 56 32.81 -4.14 5.93
CA PHE A 56 33.64 -4.04 7.12
C PHE A 56 32.78 -3.73 8.35
N THR A 57 33.22 -4.20 9.51
CA THR A 57 32.75 -3.75 10.82
C THR A 57 33.27 -2.34 11.12
N GLU A 58 32.75 -1.70 12.16
CA GLU A 58 33.28 -0.42 12.66
C GLU A 58 34.75 -0.52 13.10
N SER A 59 35.20 -1.71 13.50
CA SER A 59 36.60 -2.00 13.84
C SER A 59 37.50 -2.26 12.61
N GLY A 60 36.95 -2.21 11.40
CA GLY A 60 37.70 -2.45 10.15
C GLY A 60 37.95 -3.92 9.81
N GLU A 61 37.30 -4.85 10.50
CA GLU A 61 37.36 -6.29 10.21
C GLU A 61 36.32 -6.66 9.15
N ILE A 62 36.55 -7.76 8.42
CA ILE A 62 35.59 -8.20 7.38
C ILE A 62 34.31 -8.72 8.05
N LEU A 63 33.20 -8.06 7.76
CA LEU A 63 31.89 -8.32 8.38
C LEU A 63 31.44 -9.78 8.20
N GLU A 64 31.63 -10.34 7.00
CA GLU A 64 31.27 -11.72 6.69
C GLU A 64 32.00 -12.73 7.61
N ILE A 65 33.30 -12.52 7.84
CA ILE A 65 34.11 -13.38 8.71
C ILE A 65 33.65 -13.29 10.16
N GLU A 66 33.42 -12.06 10.64
CA GLU A 66 32.97 -11.83 12.02
C GLU A 66 31.59 -12.43 12.29
N MET A 67 30.69 -12.40 11.30
CA MET A 67 29.40 -13.09 11.40
C MET A 67 29.57 -14.61 11.45
N LEU A 68 30.37 -15.18 10.54
CA LEU A 68 30.61 -16.62 10.45
C LEU A 68 31.17 -17.20 11.77
N LYS A 69 32.02 -16.46 12.47
CA LYS A 69 32.55 -16.86 13.80
C LYS A 69 31.46 -17.01 14.87
N GLN A 70 30.36 -16.27 14.76
CA GLN A 70 29.33 -16.18 15.80
C GLN A 70 28.10 -17.06 15.56
N ILE A 71 28.06 -17.76 14.42
CA ILE A 71 26.92 -18.59 14.01
C ILE A 71 27.29 -20.08 14.01
N LYS A 72 26.39 -20.91 14.53
CA LYS A 72 26.52 -22.36 14.53
C LYS A 72 25.15 -23.00 14.42
N HIS A 73 24.84 -23.55 13.25
CA HIS A 73 23.56 -24.19 12.98
C HIS A 73 23.73 -25.26 11.89
N SER A 74 22.93 -26.33 11.92
CA SER A 74 23.04 -27.45 10.97
C SER A 74 22.76 -27.04 9.52
N ASN A 75 21.86 -26.07 9.32
CA ASN A 75 21.49 -25.53 8.00
C ASN A 75 22.31 -24.30 7.54
N LEU A 76 23.40 -23.98 8.24
CA LEU A 76 24.34 -22.94 7.83
C LEU A 76 25.71 -23.57 7.60
N VAL A 77 26.52 -22.96 6.73
CA VAL A 77 27.91 -23.37 6.58
C VAL A 77 28.67 -23.18 7.89
N LYS A 78 29.53 -24.14 8.23
CA LYS A 78 30.26 -24.13 9.51
C LYS A 78 31.60 -23.42 9.34
N TYR A 79 31.84 -22.44 10.20
CA TYR A 79 33.15 -21.81 10.37
C TYR A 79 34.16 -22.76 11.03
N ASN A 80 35.39 -22.78 10.52
CA ASN A 80 36.52 -23.49 11.13
C ASN A 80 37.63 -22.54 11.58
N ASP A 81 38.09 -21.65 10.70
CA ASP A 81 39.26 -20.79 10.95
C ASP A 81 39.22 -19.52 10.09
N SER A 82 40.02 -18.51 10.42
CA SER A 82 40.23 -17.33 9.60
C SER A 82 41.53 -16.63 9.95
N GLY A 83 42.06 -15.84 9.03
CA GLY A 83 43.28 -15.09 9.26
C GLY A 83 43.56 -14.06 8.18
N ASN A 84 44.64 -13.33 8.36
CA ASN A 84 45.14 -12.34 7.41
C ASN A 84 46.46 -12.83 6.81
N ILE A 85 46.68 -12.55 5.52
CA ILE A 85 47.91 -12.90 4.81
C ILE A 85 48.30 -11.75 3.88
N ILE A 86 49.60 -11.58 3.66
CA ILE A 86 50.14 -10.60 2.72
C ILE A 86 50.79 -11.38 1.58
N ILE A 87 50.35 -11.15 0.35
CA ILE A 87 50.90 -11.76 -0.87
C ILE A 87 51.15 -10.63 -1.86
N ASP A 88 52.36 -10.54 -2.41
CA ASP A 88 52.75 -9.50 -3.38
C ASP A 88 52.39 -8.06 -2.93
N ASN A 89 52.69 -7.73 -1.66
CA ASN A 89 52.32 -6.48 -0.98
C ASN A 89 50.81 -6.18 -0.89
N GLN A 90 49.96 -7.14 -1.25
CA GLN A 90 48.51 -7.03 -1.14
C GLN A 90 48.02 -7.64 0.17
N LYS A 91 47.27 -6.86 0.97
CA LYS A 91 46.63 -7.34 2.19
C LYS A 91 45.40 -8.17 1.81
N LEU A 92 45.39 -9.42 2.24
CA LEU A 92 44.30 -10.37 2.02
C LEU A 92 43.83 -10.96 3.35
N ALA A 93 42.59 -11.43 3.38
CA ALA A 93 42.06 -12.22 4.49
C ALA A 93 41.51 -13.54 3.96
N PHE A 94 41.50 -14.57 4.78
CA PHE A 94 40.85 -15.83 4.44
C PHE A 94 39.90 -16.27 5.54
N VAL A 95 38.85 -16.98 5.12
CA VAL A 95 38.01 -17.79 6.01
C VAL A 95 38.00 -19.23 5.52
N VAL A 96 38.11 -20.15 6.46
CA VAL A 96 38.04 -21.59 6.25
C VAL A 96 36.72 -22.10 6.81
N LEU A 97 35.96 -22.74 5.94
CA LEU A 97 34.64 -23.32 6.17
C LEU A 97 34.67 -24.82 5.92
N ASP A 98 33.66 -25.53 6.41
CA ASP A 98 33.50 -26.94 6.06
C ASP A 98 33.33 -27.11 4.55
N PHE A 99 34.00 -28.12 3.99
CA PHE A 99 33.77 -28.52 2.62
C PHE A 99 32.48 -29.36 2.55
N ILE A 100 31.47 -28.84 1.86
CA ILE A 100 30.19 -29.53 1.70
C ILE A 100 30.33 -30.55 0.56
N SER A 101 30.12 -31.82 0.87
CA SER A 101 30.18 -32.90 -0.11
C SER A 101 28.82 -33.05 -0.81
N GLY A 102 28.60 -32.23 -1.83
CA GLY A 102 27.38 -32.25 -2.64
C GLY A 102 27.37 -31.16 -3.70
N GLU A 103 26.19 -30.63 -4.03
CA GLU A 103 26.00 -29.67 -5.12
C GLU A 103 25.13 -28.48 -4.71
N THR A 104 25.19 -27.39 -5.48
CA THR A 104 24.30 -26.23 -5.31
C THR A 104 22.89 -26.58 -5.82
N LEU A 105 21.86 -25.90 -5.30
CA LEU A 105 20.51 -26.04 -5.86
C LEU A 105 20.50 -25.68 -7.36
N THR A 106 21.29 -24.68 -7.77
CA THR A 106 21.44 -24.31 -9.19
C THR A 106 21.93 -25.48 -10.06
N ASP A 107 22.93 -26.24 -9.60
CA ASP A 107 23.49 -27.33 -10.39
C ASP A 107 22.51 -28.51 -10.48
N LYS A 108 21.78 -28.81 -9.41
CA LYS A 108 20.69 -29.80 -9.44
C LYS A 108 19.55 -29.36 -10.37
N MET A 109 19.14 -28.09 -10.32
CA MET A 109 18.10 -27.54 -11.21
C MET A 109 18.47 -27.64 -12.69
N LYS A 110 19.75 -27.45 -13.05
CA LYS A 110 20.18 -27.64 -14.45
C LYS A 110 19.99 -29.08 -14.94
N ARG A 111 20.03 -30.07 -14.04
CA ARG A 111 19.88 -31.50 -14.37
C ARG A 111 18.41 -31.93 -14.37
N GLU A 112 17.64 -31.47 -13.39
CA GLU A 112 16.28 -31.97 -13.11
C GLU A 112 15.16 -30.99 -13.49
N ASN A 113 15.50 -29.76 -13.89
CA ASN A 113 14.62 -28.60 -14.14
C ASN A 113 13.81 -28.12 -12.92
N THR A 114 13.08 -29.03 -12.27
CA THR A 114 12.18 -28.73 -11.14
C THR A 114 12.32 -29.76 -10.04
N PHE A 115 12.11 -29.34 -8.79
CA PHE A 115 11.99 -30.22 -7.64
C PHE A 115 10.55 -30.68 -7.46
N ASN A 116 10.35 -31.89 -6.94
CA ASN A 116 9.04 -32.31 -6.48
C ASN A 116 8.65 -31.53 -5.20
N SER A 117 7.34 -31.44 -4.92
CA SER A 117 6.81 -30.63 -3.82
C SER A 117 7.36 -31.01 -2.45
N TYR A 118 7.58 -32.30 -2.19
CA TYR A 118 8.10 -32.78 -0.91
C TYR A 118 9.56 -32.36 -0.70
N GLU A 119 10.40 -32.57 -1.71
CA GLU A 119 11.81 -32.21 -1.66
C GLU A 119 11.99 -30.69 -1.55
N ALA A 120 11.26 -29.91 -2.37
CA ALA A 120 11.27 -28.45 -2.30
C ALA A 120 10.85 -27.95 -0.91
N LYS A 121 9.77 -28.50 -0.33
CA LYS A 121 9.31 -28.16 1.02
C LYS A 121 10.39 -28.42 2.08
N ASN A 122 11.08 -29.55 2.03
CA ASN A 122 12.13 -29.90 3.00
C ASN A 122 13.36 -28.98 2.90
N ILE A 123 13.73 -28.60 1.67
CA ILE A 123 14.79 -27.62 1.41
C ILE A 123 14.40 -26.27 2.00
N ILE A 124 13.17 -25.80 1.75
CA ILE A 124 12.67 -24.52 2.26
C ILE A 124 12.58 -24.52 3.79
N LEU A 125 12.09 -25.58 4.41
CA LEU A 125 12.07 -25.73 5.88
C LEU A 125 13.48 -25.65 6.47
N SER A 126 14.46 -26.31 5.84
CA SER A 126 15.87 -26.26 6.26
C SER A 126 16.44 -24.83 6.19
N ILE A 127 16.16 -24.10 5.11
CA ILE A 127 16.59 -22.71 4.93
C ILE A 127 15.92 -21.80 5.96
N LEU A 128 14.62 -21.95 6.18
CA LEU A 128 13.88 -21.19 7.19
C LEU A 128 14.41 -21.47 8.60
N ASN A 129 14.75 -22.71 8.94
CA ASN A 129 15.38 -23.01 10.23
C ASN A 129 16.72 -22.27 10.41
N GLY A 130 17.55 -22.24 9.38
CA GLY A 130 18.79 -21.45 9.37
C GLY A 130 18.55 -19.95 9.52
N LEU A 131 17.58 -19.39 8.78
CA LEU A 131 17.21 -17.97 8.87
C LEU A 131 16.60 -17.61 10.22
N ASN A 132 15.77 -18.46 10.80
CA ASN A 132 15.18 -18.23 12.12
C ASN A 132 16.28 -18.07 13.20
N TYR A 133 17.32 -18.92 13.11
CA TYR A 133 18.51 -18.80 13.96
C TYR A 133 19.24 -17.45 13.75
N LEU A 134 19.43 -17.02 12.50
CA LEU A 134 20.07 -15.74 12.17
C LEU A 134 19.25 -14.53 12.64
N HIS A 135 17.93 -14.54 12.42
CA HIS A 135 17.03 -13.46 12.81
C HIS A 135 16.98 -13.28 14.33
N ASN A 136 17.04 -14.37 15.10
CA ASN A 136 17.18 -14.31 16.57
C ASN A 136 18.48 -13.65 17.03
N LYS A 137 19.52 -13.64 16.18
CA LYS A 137 20.78 -12.91 16.39
C LYS A 137 20.79 -11.51 15.76
N GLN A 138 19.63 -11.03 15.30
CA GLN A 138 19.48 -9.76 14.58
C GLN A 138 20.31 -9.66 13.30
N ILE A 139 20.53 -10.79 12.61
CA ILE A 139 21.23 -10.84 11.32
C ILE A 139 20.20 -10.99 10.20
N ILE A 140 20.30 -10.17 9.16
CA ILE A 140 19.55 -10.29 7.91
C ILE A 140 20.51 -10.83 6.84
N HIS A 141 20.11 -11.84 6.08
CA HIS A 141 20.97 -12.51 5.09
C HIS A 141 21.07 -11.75 3.76
N ASN A 142 19.95 -11.21 3.27
CA ASN A 142 19.75 -10.45 2.02
C ASN A 142 19.97 -11.20 0.69
N ASP A 143 20.70 -12.31 0.67
CA ASP A 143 21.05 -12.99 -0.59
C ASP A 143 20.71 -14.50 -0.61
N ILE A 144 19.48 -14.84 -0.21
CA ILE A 144 18.98 -16.22 -0.32
C ILE A 144 18.58 -16.50 -1.77
N THR A 145 19.34 -17.36 -2.43
CA THR A 145 19.15 -17.74 -3.84
C THR A 145 19.44 -19.23 -4.04
N ASN A 146 19.11 -19.78 -5.21
CA ASN A 146 19.49 -21.15 -5.56
C ASN A 146 21.01 -21.34 -5.77
N GLN A 147 21.80 -20.27 -5.85
CA GLN A 147 23.27 -20.34 -5.97
C GLN A 147 23.94 -20.42 -4.60
N ASN A 148 23.30 -19.84 -3.57
CA ASN A 148 23.85 -19.70 -2.22
C ASN A 148 23.31 -20.75 -1.24
N VAL A 149 22.72 -21.83 -1.76
CA VAL A 149 22.29 -22.99 -0.99
C VAL A 149 22.88 -24.25 -1.62
N MET A 150 23.51 -25.08 -0.79
CA MET A 150 24.02 -26.40 -1.17
C MET A 150 23.29 -27.52 -0.44
N LEU A 151 23.15 -28.66 -1.12
CA LEU A 151 22.73 -29.92 -0.52
C LEU A 151 23.98 -30.68 -0.08
N ASP A 152 24.11 -30.93 1.22
CA ASP A 152 25.13 -31.80 1.78
C ASP A 152 24.66 -33.25 1.68
N LEU A 153 25.35 -34.05 0.87
CA LEU A 153 25.03 -35.45 0.56
C LEU A 153 25.96 -36.43 1.30
N SER A 154 26.73 -35.96 2.29
CA SER A 154 27.64 -36.80 3.06
C SER A 154 26.94 -37.81 3.97
N GLY A 155 25.69 -37.54 4.37
CA GLY A 155 24.87 -38.43 5.20
C GLY A 155 23.78 -39.16 4.41
N ASN A 156 23.00 -39.97 5.13
CA ASN A 156 21.86 -40.70 4.55
C ASN A 156 20.71 -39.77 4.09
N VAL A 157 20.60 -38.60 4.71
CA VAL A 157 19.57 -37.59 4.39
C VAL A 157 20.29 -36.32 3.97
N ALA A 158 19.92 -35.79 2.80
CA ALA A 158 20.49 -34.55 2.29
C ALA A 158 20.14 -33.38 3.22
N ILE A 159 21.15 -32.59 3.61
CA ILE A 159 20.95 -31.41 4.47
C ILE A 159 21.18 -30.16 3.63
N SER A 160 20.16 -29.30 3.53
CA SER A 160 20.32 -28.00 2.87
C SER A 160 21.07 -27.02 3.78
N LYS A 161 22.09 -26.36 3.23
CA LYS A 161 22.94 -25.39 3.93
C LYS A 161 23.02 -24.07 3.16
N ILE A 162 22.86 -22.96 3.85
CA ILE A 162 23.16 -21.61 3.34
C ILE A 162 24.68 -21.39 3.40
N ILE A 163 25.29 -20.96 2.29
CA ILE A 163 26.76 -21.00 2.12
C ILE A 163 27.47 -19.66 1.87
N ASP A 164 26.76 -18.58 1.53
CA ASP A 164 27.39 -17.29 1.21
C ASP A 164 26.74 -16.16 2.00
N PHE A 165 27.54 -15.45 2.80
CA PHE A 165 27.11 -14.38 3.70
C PHE A 165 27.61 -13.00 3.24
N GLY A 166 28.04 -12.86 1.98
CA GLY A 166 28.65 -11.64 1.45
C GLY A 166 27.79 -10.37 1.52
N TYR A 167 26.46 -10.52 1.57
CA TYR A 167 25.48 -9.44 1.73
C TYR A 167 24.78 -9.44 3.09
N ALA A 168 25.18 -10.34 4.00
CA ALA A 168 24.60 -10.42 5.33
C ALA A 168 24.99 -9.20 6.17
N ARG A 169 24.08 -8.79 7.07
CA ARG A 169 24.23 -7.57 7.86
C ARG A 169 23.50 -7.64 9.18
N TYR A 170 23.92 -6.82 10.13
CA TYR A 170 23.16 -6.63 11.37
C TYR A 170 21.97 -5.69 11.11
N LEU A 171 20.84 -5.96 11.77
CA LEU A 171 19.60 -5.17 11.64
C LEU A 171 19.82 -3.68 11.93
N GLN A 172 20.71 -3.36 12.87
CA GLN A 172 20.98 -1.99 13.34
C GLN A 172 22.00 -1.23 12.46
N GLN A 173 22.65 -1.89 11.52
CA GLN A 173 23.65 -1.26 10.65
C GLN A 173 23.00 -0.21 9.73
N SER A 174 23.74 0.84 9.35
CA SER A 174 23.23 1.89 8.46
C SER A 174 22.86 1.37 7.06
N ASN A 175 21.70 1.78 6.56
CA ASN A 175 21.20 1.43 5.21
C ASN A 175 21.78 2.30 4.08
N LYS A 176 22.24 3.53 4.37
CA LYS A 176 22.53 4.55 3.35
C LYS A 176 23.55 4.09 2.32
N GLU A 177 24.52 3.30 2.77
CA GLU A 177 25.71 2.95 1.99
C GLU A 177 25.71 1.49 1.53
N PHE A 178 24.67 0.71 1.83
CA PHE A 178 24.65 -0.71 1.50
C PHE A 178 24.80 -0.96 0.00
N LEU A 179 25.75 -1.83 -0.36
CA LEU A 179 26.00 -2.24 -1.73
C LEU A 179 24.97 -3.30 -2.14
N LYS A 180 23.98 -2.91 -2.94
CA LYS A 180 22.99 -3.82 -3.53
C LYS A 180 23.44 -4.42 -4.87
N ASP A 181 24.55 -3.93 -5.43
CA ASP A 181 25.04 -4.39 -6.73
C ASP A 181 25.47 -5.86 -6.67
N GLY A 182 24.88 -6.68 -7.54
CA GLY A 182 25.12 -8.12 -7.62
C GLY A 182 23.99 -8.99 -7.04
N LEU A 183 23.07 -8.40 -6.27
CA LEU A 183 21.87 -9.11 -5.81
C LEU A 183 20.98 -9.52 -6.99
N ASN A 184 20.42 -10.72 -6.92
CA ASN A 184 19.53 -11.22 -7.96
C ASN A 184 18.13 -10.62 -7.79
N PHE A 185 17.75 -9.73 -8.72
CA PHE A 185 16.49 -9.00 -8.66
C PHE A 185 15.24 -9.89 -8.54
N PHE A 186 15.24 -11.15 -9.00
CA PHE A 186 14.09 -12.03 -8.85
C PHE A 186 13.88 -12.55 -7.42
N TYR A 187 14.93 -12.56 -6.61
CA TYR A 187 14.90 -12.94 -5.20
C TYR A 187 14.81 -11.74 -4.27
N THR A 188 15.17 -10.56 -4.77
CA THR A 188 15.23 -9.31 -4.00
C THR A 188 13.84 -8.68 -3.81
N ALA A 189 13.47 -8.33 -2.58
CA ALA A 189 12.15 -7.77 -2.23
C ALA A 189 11.97 -6.32 -2.71
N ASN A 190 10.73 -5.86 -2.94
CA ASN A 190 10.44 -4.53 -3.52
C ASN A 190 11.12 -3.37 -2.75
N GLU A 191 11.03 -3.39 -1.42
CA GLU A 191 11.55 -2.32 -0.56
C GLU A 191 13.07 -2.20 -0.59
N THR A 192 13.78 -3.28 -0.94
CA THR A 192 15.24 -3.32 -0.97
C THR A 192 15.83 -2.58 -2.17
N PHE A 193 15.03 -2.32 -3.22
CA PHE A 193 15.41 -1.41 -4.31
C PHE A 193 15.65 0.01 -3.77
N ASN A 194 14.92 0.40 -2.73
CA ASN A 194 15.13 1.64 -1.97
C ASN A 194 16.05 1.48 -0.75
N LYS A 195 16.88 0.42 -0.72
CA LYS A 195 17.82 0.08 0.36
C LYS A 195 17.16 -0.12 1.74
N VAL A 196 15.89 -0.51 1.77
CA VAL A 196 15.20 -0.91 2.99
C VAL A 196 15.34 -2.42 3.14
N PHE A 197 16.07 -2.88 4.15
CA PHE A 197 16.31 -4.30 4.41
C PHE A 197 15.74 -4.67 5.78
N SER A 198 15.08 -5.82 5.86
CA SER A 198 14.39 -6.30 7.06
C SER A 198 14.35 -7.83 7.08
N PHE A 199 13.92 -8.42 8.19
CA PHE A 199 13.65 -9.87 8.23
C PHE A 199 12.61 -10.30 7.17
N GLN A 200 11.65 -9.42 6.84
CA GLN A 200 10.64 -9.68 5.80
C GLN A 200 11.23 -9.68 4.38
N SER A 201 12.40 -9.07 4.17
CA SER A 201 13.10 -9.16 2.89
C SER A 201 13.70 -10.55 2.66
N ASP A 202 14.24 -11.21 3.71
CA ASP A 202 14.68 -12.61 3.62
C ASP A 202 13.49 -13.56 3.37
N ILE A 203 12.34 -13.30 4.01
CA ILE A 203 11.10 -14.07 3.80
C ILE A 203 10.66 -14.04 2.33
N TYR A 204 10.76 -12.87 1.69
CA TYR A 204 10.48 -12.75 0.26
C TYR A 204 11.46 -13.59 -0.57
N SER A 205 12.76 -13.51 -0.29
CA SER A 205 13.78 -14.30 -0.98
C SER A 205 13.54 -15.81 -0.88
N VAL A 206 13.09 -16.29 0.28
CA VAL A 206 12.69 -17.69 0.47
C VAL A 206 11.44 -18.05 -0.33
N GLY A 207 10.43 -17.17 -0.37
CA GLY A 207 9.25 -17.35 -1.23
C GLY A 207 9.62 -17.45 -2.71
N ALA A 208 10.56 -16.62 -3.16
CA ALA A 208 11.05 -16.61 -4.54
C ALA A 208 11.84 -17.89 -4.86
N LEU A 209 12.66 -18.35 -3.92
CA LEU A 209 13.34 -19.63 -4.03
C LEU A 209 12.34 -20.79 -4.10
N TYR A 210 11.31 -20.79 -3.25
CA TYR A 210 10.33 -21.87 -3.23
C TYR A 210 9.59 -21.97 -4.57
N TYR A 211 9.14 -20.83 -5.10
CA TYR A 211 8.55 -20.74 -6.43
C TYR A 211 9.50 -21.28 -7.51
N HIS A 212 10.77 -20.87 -7.48
CA HIS A 212 11.75 -21.27 -8.49
C HIS A 212 12.05 -22.77 -8.44
N LEU A 213 12.15 -23.37 -7.25
CA LEU A 213 12.37 -24.81 -7.10
C LEU A 213 11.22 -25.63 -7.71
N LEU A 214 9.97 -25.18 -7.53
CA LEU A 214 8.80 -25.90 -8.02
C LEU A 214 8.52 -25.70 -9.51
N THR A 215 8.79 -24.50 -10.04
CA THR A 215 8.40 -24.12 -11.41
C THR A 215 9.56 -24.18 -12.41
N GLY A 216 10.81 -24.19 -11.92
CA GLY A 216 12.01 -24.14 -12.76
C GLY A 216 12.31 -22.76 -13.35
N LEU A 217 11.47 -21.76 -13.06
CA LEU A 217 11.67 -20.37 -13.45
C LEU A 217 11.56 -19.45 -12.23
N SER A 218 12.33 -18.37 -12.24
CA SER A 218 12.19 -17.32 -11.22
C SER A 218 10.78 -16.69 -11.24
N PRO A 219 10.25 -16.23 -10.09
CA PRO A 219 8.99 -15.50 -10.07
C PRO A 219 9.11 -14.21 -10.88
N TYR A 220 8.07 -13.87 -11.63
CA TYR A 220 8.03 -12.66 -12.48
C TYR A 220 9.22 -12.56 -13.44
N PHE A 221 9.62 -13.70 -14.01
CA PHE A 221 10.78 -13.76 -14.89
C PHE A 221 10.63 -12.82 -16.10
N ILE A 222 11.64 -11.97 -16.29
CA ILE A 222 11.79 -11.12 -17.47
C ILE A 222 13.20 -11.28 -18.05
N GLU A 223 13.34 -10.96 -19.32
CA GLU A 223 14.64 -11.04 -19.99
C GLU A 223 15.52 -9.82 -19.64
N ILE A 224 16.37 -9.95 -18.61
CA ILE A 224 17.22 -8.86 -18.08
C ILE A 224 18.26 -8.37 -19.11
N SER A 225 18.65 -9.21 -20.08
CA SER A 225 19.64 -8.89 -21.12
C SER A 225 19.32 -7.57 -21.86
N LYS A 226 18.04 -7.23 -21.99
CA LYS A 226 17.51 -6.05 -22.68
C LYS A 226 17.77 -4.73 -21.96
N TYR A 227 18.09 -4.77 -20.66
CA TYR A 227 18.16 -3.58 -19.79
C TYR A 227 19.54 -3.36 -19.16
N LYS A 228 20.58 -4.05 -19.66
CA LYS A 228 21.92 -4.07 -19.02
C LYS A 228 22.57 -2.69 -18.84
N SER A 229 22.16 -1.67 -19.59
CA SER A 229 22.69 -0.31 -19.52
C SER A 229 21.94 0.63 -18.57
N ASP A 230 20.72 0.28 -18.15
CA ASP A 230 19.86 1.15 -17.32
C ASP A 230 19.25 0.37 -16.15
N LYS A 231 19.91 0.46 -14.99
CA LYS A 231 19.47 -0.22 -13.76
C LYS A 231 18.15 0.32 -13.22
N ILE A 232 17.85 1.61 -13.42
CA ILE A 232 16.62 2.22 -12.91
C ILE A 232 15.44 1.67 -13.70
N GLN A 233 15.57 1.68 -15.03
CA GLN A 233 14.58 1.07 -15.92
C GLN A 233 14.35 -0.42 -15.59
N LEU A 234 15.42 -1.18 -15.29
CA LEU A 234 15.28 -2.59 -14.90
C LEU A 234 14.48 -2.76 -13.60
N GLU A 235 14.72 -1.94 -12.57
CA GLU A 235 13.97 -2.01 -11.30
C GLU A 235 12.49 -1.68 -11.51
N GLU A 236 12.17 -0.66 -12.31
CA GLU A 236 10.80 -0.30 -12.68
C GLU A 236 10.09 -1.42 -13.42
N VAL A 237 10.72 -2.01 -14.44
CA VAL A 237 10.14 -3.11 -15.23
C VAL A 237 9.87 -4.34 -14.36
N ILE A 238 10.76 -4.65 -13.41
CA ILE A 238 10.54 -5.76 -12.46
C ILE A 238 9.37 -5.46 -11.54
N LEU A 239 9.25 -4.23 -11.03
CA LEU A 239 8.13 -3.83 -10.18
C LEU A 239 6.80 -3.89 -10.95
N ASP A 240 6.79 -3.50 -12.22
CA ASP A 240 5.60 -3.61 -13.08
C ASP A 240 5.24 -5.07 -13.38
N GLU A 241 6.22 -5.95 -13.63
CA GLU A 241 5.95 -7.38 -13.82
C GLU A 241 5.36 -8.01 -12.56
N ARG A 242 5.78 -7.55 -11.37
CA ARG A 242 5.25 -7.98 -10.07
C ARG A 242 3.79 -7.58 -9.80
N LYS A 243 3.20 -6.68 -10.60
CA LYS A 243 1.77 -6.36 -10.55
C LYS A 243 0.91 -7.46 -11.17
N LYS A 244 1.49 -8.31 -12.02
CA LYS A 244 0.77 -9.43 -12.66
C LYS A 244 0.59 -10.59 -11.69
N PRO A 245 -0.44 -11.44 -11.86
CA PRO A 245 -0.61 -12.61 -11.01
C PRO A 245 0.52 -13.62 -11.22
N LEU A 246 1.01 -14.20 -10.11
CA LEU A 246 1.92 -15.35 -10.13
C LEU A 246 1.26 -16.55 -10.84
N LYS A 247 1.97 -17.12 -11.80
CA LYS A 247 1.52 -18.28 -12.56
C LYS A 247 2.06 -19.56 -11.92
N PHE A 248 1.17 -20.49 -11.61
CA PHE A 248 1.56 -21.81 -11.10
C PHE A 248 1.18 -22.87 -12.11
N SER A 249 1.94 -23.97 -12.14
CA SER A 249 1.52 -25.18 -12.85
C SER A 249 0.50 -25.95 -12.01
N ASP A 250 -0.38 -26.70 -12.66
CA ASP A 250 -1.41 -27.54 -12.01
C ASP A 250 -0.85 -28.61 -11.04
N LYS A 251 0.45 -28.88 -11.10
CA LYS A 251 1.15 -29.82 -10.19
C LYS A 251 1.37 -29.29 -8.77
N ILE A 252 1.20 -27.99 -8.55
CA ILE A 252 1.44 -27.35 -7.25
C ILE A 252 0.10 -27.17 -6.54
N ASP A 253 -0.03 -27.75 -5.35
CA ASP A 253 -1.26 -27.69 -4.57
C ASP A 253 -1.59 -26.25 -4.11
N GLU A 254 -2.88 -25.97 -3.94
CA GLU A 254 -3.37 -24.62 -3.62
C GLU A 254 -2.77 -24.06 -2.33
N GLN A 255 -2.56 -24.89 -1.30
CA GLN A 255 -1.97 -24.46 -0.04
C GLN A 255 -0.53 -23.97 -0.28
N THR A 256 0.28 -24.73 -1.02
CA THR A 256 1.64 -24.33 -1.40
C THR A 256 1.64 -23.05 -2.23
N GLN A 257 0.73 -22.91 -3.20
CA GLN A 257 0.61 -21.67 -3.97
C GLN A 257 0.30 -20.48 -3.06
N ASN A 258 -0.61 -20.63 -2.09
CA ASN A 258 -0.99 -19.57 -1.18
C ASN A 258 0.14 -19.19 -0.23
N ILE A 259 0.93 -20.16 0.25
CA ILE A 259 2.14 -19.89 1.04
C ILE A 259 3.13 -19.03 0.24
N ILE A 260 3.37 -19.39 -1.02
CA ILE A 260 4.29 -18.66 -1.90
C ILE A 260 3.75 -17.25 -2.19
N ARG A 261 2.46 -17.11 -2.49
CA ARG A 261 1.81 -15.80 -2.69
C ARG A 261 1.95 -14.92 -1.44
N LYS A 262 1.75 -15.47 -0.24
CA LYS A 262 1.92 -14.74 1.03
C LYS A 262 3.36 -14.26 1.23
N ALA A 263 4.35 -15.11 0.97
CA ALA A 263 5.77 -14.73 1.06
C ALA A 263 6.17 -13.66 0.01
N LEU A 264 5.56 -13.69 -1.17
CA LEU A 264 5.86 -12.80 -2.30
C LEU A 264 5.00 -11.53 -2.35
N GLN A 265 4.29 -11.18 -1.27
CA GLN A 265 3.49 -9.95 -1.22
C GLN A 265 4.37 -8.69 -1.46
N PRO A 266 3.90 -7.71 -2.25
CA PRO A 266 4.67 -6.49 -2.55
C PRO A 266 5.06 -5.71 -1.30
N LYS A 267 4.14 -5.57 -0.34
CA LYS A 267 4.37 -4.87 0.93
C LYS A 267 4.86 -5.85 2.00
N ALA A 268 5.96 -5.49 2.66
CA ALA A 268 6.57 -6.31 3.71
C ALA A 268 5.60 -6.65 4.86
N GLU A 269 4.70 -5.73 5.22
CA GLU A 269 3.69 -5.91 6.29
C GLU A 269 2.61 -6.95 5.96
N HIS A 270 2.45 -7.33 4.69
CA HIS A 270 1.50 -8.36 4.24
C HIS A 270 2.13 -9.75 4.14
N ARG A 271 3.46 -9.86 4.28
CA ARG A 271 4.15 -11.16 4.30
C ARG A 271 4.01 -11.81 5.68
N PHE A 272 4.58 -13.00 5.85
CA PHE A 272 4.73 -13.61 7.18
C PHE A 272 5.43 -12.65 8.14
N LYS A 273 4.88 -12.48 9.35
CA LYS A 273 5.42 -11.56 10.37
C LYS A 273 6.81 -12.00 10.82
N SER A 274 7.07 -13.30 10.80
CA SER A 274 8.35 -13.91 11.15
C SER A 274 8.62 -15.18 10.38
N VAL A 275 9.89 -15.60 10.34
CA VAL A 275 10.30 -16.90 9.81
C VAL A 275 9.63 -18.04 10.59
N LYS A 276 9.41 -17.89 11.89
CA LYS A 276 8.67 -18.85 12.71
C LYS A 276 7.24 -19.06 12.20
N GLU A 277 6.51 -17.98 11.91
CA GLU A 277 5.15 -18.07 11.33
C GLU A 277 5.16 -18.81 9.99
N PHE A 278 6.18 -18.56 9.15
CA PHE A 278 6.34 -19.23 7.87
C PHE A 278 6.55 -20.75 8.07
N ILE A 279 7.44 -21.15 8.99
CA ILE A 279 7.67 -22.57 9.33
C ILE A 279 6.37 -23.25 9.80
N GLN A 280 5.65 -22.62 10.74
CA GLN A 280 4.40 -23.16 11.27
C GLN A 280 3.34 -23.34 10.18
N THR A 281 3.24 -22.38 9.27
CA THR A 281 2.31 -22.45 8.13
C THR A 281 2.70 -23.57 7.15
N LEU A 282 3.99 -23.74 6.85
CA LEU A 282 4.47 -24.84 6.01
C LEU A 282 4.22 -26.21 6.64
N ASN A 283 4.31 -26.32 7.97
CA ASN A 283 3.98 -27.54 8.70
C ASN A 283 2.46 -27.82 8.78
N GLY A 284 1.61 -26.87 8.36
CA GLY A 284 0.16 -26.97 8.49
C GLY A 284 -0.37 -26.65 9.90
N GLU A 285 0.46 -26.04 10.77
CA GLU A 285 0.08 -25.64 12.13
C GLU A 285 -0.72 -24.31 12.14
N LEU A 286 -0.59 -23.50 11.08
CA LEU A 286 -1.32 -22.25 10.89
C LEU A 286 -1.95 -22.23 9.49
N GLU A 287 -3.17 -21.72 9.41
CA GLU A 287 -3.82 -21.48 8.12
C GLU A 287 -3.20 -20.28 7.41
N VAL A 288 -3.11 -20.38 6.08
CA VAL A 288 -2.63 -19.28 5.24
C VAL A 288 -3.75 -18.26 5.12
N GLU A 289 -3.76 -17.26 6.01
CA GLU A 289 -4.46 -16.02 5.73
C GLU A 289 -3.68 -15.27 4.65
N LEU A 290 -4.06 -15.48 3.38
CA LEU A 290 -3.72 -14.51 2.35
C LEU A 290 -4.44 -13.23 2.74
N SER A 291 -3.67 -12.24 3.19
CA SER A 291 -3.98 -10.85 2.90
C SER A 291 -4.04 -10.77 1.38
N ILE A 292 -5.21 -11.08 0.83
CA ILE A 292 -5.51 -10.81 -0.58
C ILE A 292 -5.06 -9.35 -0.75
N PRO A 293 -4.20 -9.05 -1.74
CA PRO A 293 -4.10 -7.68 -2.18
C PRO A 293 -5.48 -7.35 -2.75
N GLU A 294 -6.41 -6.97 -1.87
CA GLU A 294 -6.96 -5.65 -2.06
C GLU A 294 -5.73 -4.75 -2.12
N GLU A 295 -5.32 -4.46 -3.35
CA GLU A 295 -4.86 -3.11 -3.62
C GLU A 295 -5.77 -2.17 -2.84
N LYS A 296 -5.25 -1.71 -1.70
CA LYS A 296 -5.36 -0.31 -1.36
C LYS A 296 -4.29 0.40 -2.22
N VAL A 297 -4.38 0.50 -3.56
CA VAL A 297 -5.16 1.57 -4.24
C VAL A 297 -6.37 1.78 -3.42
N ALA A 298 -6.37 2.81 -2.57
CA ALA A 298 -7.51 3.10 -1.71
C ALA A 298 -8.76 2.69 -2.48
N LYS A 299 -9.44 1.61 -2.06
CA LYS A 299 -10.71 1.23 -2.65
C LYS A 299 -11.59 2.41 -2.30
N ILE A 300 -11.54 3.41 -3.17
CA ILE A 300 -12.52 4.46 -3.31
C ILE A 300 -13.75 3.64 -3.55
N GLN A 301 -14.56 3.56 -2.51
CA GLN A 301 -15.56 2.51 -2.36
C GLN A 301 -16.42 2.50 -3.62
N SER A 302 -16.16 1.58 -4.56
CA SER A 302 -17.11 1.24 -5.59
C SER A 302 -18.17 0.44 -4.86
N LYS A 303 -19.17 1.16 -4.33
CA LYS A 303 -20.38 0.51 -3.85
C LYS A 303 -21.09 0.02 -5.11
N GLU A 304 -20.97 -1.26 -5.40
CA GLU A 304 -21.88 -1.91 -6.36
C GLU A 304 -23.31 -1.53 -6.00
N ASN A 305 -24.06 -1.13 -7.04
CA ASN A 305 -25.42 -0.61 -7.01
C ASN A 305 -26.32 -1.37 -6.03
N LYS A 306 -26.40 -0.89 -4.78
CA LYS A 306 -27.55 -1.18 -3.92
C LYS A 306 -28.67 -0.30 -4.44
N LYS A 307 -29.72 -0.91 -5.03
CA LYS A 307 -31.00 -0.24 -5.26
C LYS A 307 -31.55 0.25 -3.91
N GLY A 308 -31.12 1.44 -3.50
CA GLY A 308 -31.62 2.13 -2.33
C GLY A 308 -32.88 2.91 -2.66
N LYS A 309 -33.39 3.70 -1.70
CA LYS A 309 -34.56 4.54 -1.91
C LYS A 309 -34.21 5.93 -2.47
N GLY A 310 -32.95 6.16 -2.88
CA GLY A 310 -32.48 7.43 -3.43
C GLY A 310 -32.92 8.64 -2.60
N PHE A 311 -33.48 9.65 -3.24
CA PHE A 311 -34.02 10.87 -2.64
C PHE A 311 -35.22 10.66 -1.72
N ALA A 312 -35.94 9.54 -1.82
CA ALA A 312 -36.98 9.18 -0.83
C ALA A 312 -36.38 8.84 0.54
N SER A 313 -35.05 8.63 0.64
CA SER A 313 -34.33 8.50 1.92
C SER A 313 -34.00 9.84 2.58
N ILE A 314 -34.16 10.96 1.86
CA ILE A 314 -33.82 12.30 2.34
C ILE A 314 -35.11 13.01 2.75
N ALA A 315 -35.20 13.45 4.00
CA ALA A 315 -36.30 14.26 4.47
C ALA A 315 -36.15 15.73 4.02
N GLY A 316 -37.22 16.34 3.51
CA GLY A 316 -37.23 17.75 3.08
C GLY A 316 -36.35 18.05 1.87
N MET A 317 -35.84 19.29 1.80
CA MET A 317 -34.97 19.80 0.73
C MET A 317 -35.62 19.78 -0.67
N GLN A 318 -36.93 19.98 -0.77
CA GLN A 318 -37.67 19.77 -2.02
C GLN A 318 -37.20 20.69 -3.15
N GLU A 319 -36.94 21.97 -2.85
CA GLU A 319 -36.43 22.92 -3.83
C GLU A 319 -35.06 22.46 -4.38
N LEU A 320 -34.15 22.07 -3.49
CA LEU A 320 -32.83 21.56 -3.88
C LEU A 320 -32.92 20.27 -4.72
N LYS A 321 -33.81 19.34 -4.34
CA LYS A 321 -34.06 18.11 -5.10
C LYS A 321 -34.59 18.42 -6.49
N ASN A 322 -35.55 19.34 -6.62
CA ASN A 322 -36.12 19.74 -7.91
C ASN A 322 -35.06 20.41 -8.80
N THR A 323 -34.23 21.30 -8.22
CA THR A 323 -33.13 21.93 -8.95
C THR A 323 -32.14 20.90 -9.45
N ILE A 324 -31.71 19.96 -8.61
CA ILE A 324 -30.76 18.91 -9.00
C ILE A 324 -31.38 17.93 -10.01
N GLN A 325 -32.68 17.64 -9.90
CA GLN A 325 -33.40 16.82 -10.86
C GLN A 325 -33.24 17.40 -12.26
N LEU A 326 -33.63 18.67 -12.44
CA LEU A 326 -33.62 19.32 -13.75
C LEU A 326 -32.20 19.68 -14.23
N ASP A 327 -31.35 20.22 -13.35
CA ASP A 327 -30.04 20.75 -13.74
C ASP A 327 -28.97 19.67 -13.90
N VAL A 328 -29.17 18.49 -13.30
CA VAL A 328 -28.14 17.45 -13.24
C VAL A 328 -28.68 16.08 -13.63
N ILE A 329 -29.70 15.55 -12.94
CA ILE A 329 -30.16 14.17 -13.15
C ILE A 329 -30.74 13.99 -14.56
N ASP A 330 -31.66 14.86 -14.95
CA ASP A 330 -32.31 14.83 -16.25
C ASP A 330 -31.29 15.13 -17.36
N ALA A 331 -30.37 16.07 -17.12
CA ALA A 331 -29.28 16.39 -18.04
C ALA A 331 -28.32 15.20 -18.28
N LEU A 332 -28.06 14.38 -17.26
CA LEU A 332 -27.22 13.18 -17.36
C LEU A 332 -27.93 12.00 -18.04
N ASN A 333 -29.26 11.89 -17.87
CA ASN A 333 -30.06 10.79 -18.42
C ASN A 333 -30.59 11.07 -19.84
N GLU A 334 -30.90 12.34 -20.18
CA GLU A 334 -31.52 12.77 -21.44
C GLU A 334 -30.56 13.64 -22.28
N LYS A 335 -29.31 13.17 -22.46
CA LYS A 335 -28.22 13.93 -23.10
C LYS A 335 -28.59 14.55 -24.45
N ASP A 336 -29.21 13.76 -25.34
CA ASP A 336 -29.59 14.21 -26.69
C ASP A 336 -30.62 15.34 -26.64
N ARG A 337 -31.62 15.22 -25.76
CA ARG A 337 -32.64 16.25 -25.57
C ARG A 337 -32.03 17.55 -25.09
N TYR A 338 -31.13 17.52 -24.10
CA TYR A 338 -30.48 18.73 -23.60
C TYR A 338 -29.56 19.37 -24.66
N ALA A 339 -28.89 18.55 -25.49
CA ALA A 339 -28.08 19.02 -26.60
C ALA A 339 -28.89 19.77 -27.67
N GLU A 340 -30.16 19.38 -27.94
CA GLU A 340 -31.06 20.11 -28.84
C GLU A 340 -31.34 21.55 -28.37
N TYR A 341 -31.35 21.78 -27.06
CA TYR A 341 -31.47 23.13 -26.46
C TYR A 341 -30.13 23.87 -26.34
N GLY A 342 -29.04 23.29 -26.86
CA GLY A 342 -27.68 23.85 -26.75
C GLY A 342 -27.11 23.80 -25.34
N LEU A 343 -27.66 22.95 -24.46
CA LEU A 343 -27.20 22.79 -23.08
C LEU A 343 -26.09 21.75 -23.02
N THR A 344 -24.99 22.09 -22.34
CA THR A 344 -23.90 21.16 -22.05
C THR A 344 -24.17 20.41 -20.75
N ILE A 345 -23.78 19.14 -20.71
CA ILE A 345 -23.82 18.34 -19.49
C ILE A 345 -22.85 18.95 -18.47
N PRO A 346 -23.26 19.19 -17.22
CA PRO A 346 -22.36 19.72 -16.20
C PRO A 346 -21.26 18.71 -15.87
N ASN A 347 -20.00 19.18 -15.77
CA ASN A 347 -18.87 18.32 -15.40
C ASN A 347 -18.87 17.93 -13.92
N GLY A 348 -19.51 18.74 -13.08
CA GLY A 348 -19.62 18.48 -11.66
C GLY A 348 -20.31 19.57 -10.87
N MET A 349 -20.46 19.31 -9.57
CA MET A 349 -21.06 20.24 -8.61
C MET A 349 -20.31 20.27 -7.28
N LEU A 350 -20.37 21.39 -6.59
CA LEU A 350 -19.91 21.56 -5.21
C LEU A 350 -21.10 21.56 -4.26
N LEU A 351 -21.11 20.63 -3.31
CA LEU A 351 -21.97 20.65 -2.13
C LEU A 351 -21.22 21.33 -0.98
N TYR A 352 -21.73 22.45 -0.49
CA TYR A 352 -21.13 23.17 0.64
C TYR A 352 -22.16 23.57 1.68
N GLY A 353 -21.71 23.75 2.92
CA GLY A 353 -22.57 24.18 4.02
C GLY A 353 -22.03 23.71 5.36
N PRO A 354 -22.77 23.94 6.46
CA PRO A 354 -22.34 23.59 7.79
C PRO A 354 -22.05 22.09 7.94
N PRO A 355 -21.11 21.69 8.82
CA PRO A 355 -20.89 20.28 9.15
C PRO A 355 -22.17 19.64 9.68
N GLY A 356 -22.36 18.34 9.46
CA GLY A 356 -23.52 17.63 9.98
C GLY A 356 -24.85 17.83 9.22
N CYS A 357 -24.89 18.62 8.13
CA CYS A 357 -26.08 18.78 7.26
C CYS A 357 -26.26 17.67 6.20
N GLY A 358 -25.42 16.63 6.21
CA GLY A 358 -25.61 15.44 5.37
C GLY A 358 -25.12 15.55 3.92
N LYS A 359 -24.11 16.39 3.60
CA LYS A 359 -23.52 16.51 2.24
C LYS A 359 -23.10 15.18 1.62
N THR A 360 -22.28 14.41 2.33
CA THR A 360 -21.83 13.08 1.90
C THR A 360 -23.00 12.12 1.67
N PHE A 361 -23.99 12.14 2.58
CA PHE A 361 -25.19 11.32 2.47
C PHE A 361 -26.07 11.74 1.29
N PHE A 362 -26.20 13.04 1.03
CA PHE A 362 -26.94 13.57 -0.11
C PHE A 362 -26.34 13.09 -1.43
N ALA A 363 -25.01 13.19 -1.58
CA ALA A 363 -24.29 12.72 -2.77
C ALA A 363 -24.46 11.21 -3.00
N GLU A 364 -24.37 10.40 -1.95
CA GLU A 364 -24.62 8.95 -2.03
C GLU A 364 -26.05 8.65 -2.49
N LYS A 365 -27.05 9.38 -1.96
CA LYS A 365 -28.46 9.21 -2.35
C LYS A 365 -28.80 9.71 -3.73
N MET A 366 -28.09 10.73 -4.20
CA MET A 366 -28.20 11.16 -5.59
C MET A 366 -27.66 10.08 -6.54
N ALA A 367 -26.52 9.47 -6.22
CA ALA A 367 -26.00 8.37 -7.03
C ALA A 367 -26.95 7.16 -7.07
N GLU A 368 -27.59 6.83 -5.94
CA GLU A 368 -28.66 5.82 -5.89
C GLU A 368 -29.89 6.19 -6.74
N GLU A 369 -30.27 7.48 -6.82
CA GLU A 369 -31.42 7.96 -7.59
C GLU A 369 -31.16 7.83 -9.11
N ILE A 370 -29.94 8.16 -9.55
CA ILE A 370 -29.54 8.11 -10.97
C ILE A 370 -29.16 6.68 -11.40
N GLY A 371 -28.64 5.86 -10.48
CA GLY A 371 -28.20 4.49 -10.75
C GLY A 371 -26.79 4.38 -11.34
N PHE A 372 -25.98 5.42 -11.21
CA PHE A 372 -24.59 5.47 -11.72
C PHE A 372 -23.63 4.79 -10.74
N ASN A 373 -22.47 4.33 -11.25
CA ASN A 373 -21.41 3.82 -10.40
C ASN A 373 -20.92 4.93 -9.46
N PHE A 374 -20.73 4.63 -8.19
CA PHE A 374 -20.40 5.63 -7.18
C PHE A 374 -19.03 5.38 -6.56
N TYR A 375 -18.17 6.40 -6.62
CA TYR A 375 -16.82 6.41 -6.10
C TYR A 375 -16.73 7.49 -5.02
N GLN A 376 -16.39 7.12 -3.78
CA GLN A 376 -16.16 8.08 -2.70
C GLN A 376 -14.69 8.13 -2.30
N ILE A 377 -14.09 9.31 -2.39
CA ILE A 377 -12.70 9.58 -2.02
C ILE A 377 -12.60 10.55 -0.86
N LYS A 378 -11.71 10.25 0.09
CA LYS A 378 -11.36 11.09 1.24
C LYS A 378 -9.89 11.51 1.18
N PRO A 379 -9.46 12.54 1.93
CA PRO A 379 -8.06 12.96 1.95
C PRO A 379 -7.06 11.84 2.28
N SER A 380 -7.44 10.94 3.20
CA SER A 380 -6.64 9.76 3.58
C SER A 380 -6.42 8.75 2.46
N ASP A 381 -7.28 8.76 1.44
CA ASP A 381 -7.24 7.81 0.33
C ASP A 381 -6.21 8.24 -0.73
N ILE A 382 -5.88 9.54 -0.78
CA ILE A 382 -4.92 10.13 -1.73
C ILE A 382 -3.58 10.44 -1.07
N GLN A 383 -3.56 10.87 0.19
CA GLN A 383 -2.33 11.28 0.87
C GLN A 383 -1.51 10.08 1.31
N SER A 384 -0.44 9.80 0.55
CA SER A 384 0.61 8.86 0.97
C SER A 384 1.83 9.63 1.49
N LYS A 385 2.71 8.98 2.26
CA LYS A 385 3.99 9.56 2.71
C LYS A 385 5.00 9.80 1.57
N PHE A 386 4.68 9.44 0.32
CA PHE A 386 5.57 9.55 -0.85
C PHE A 386 5.11 10.67 -1.78
N VAL A 387 6.07 11.47 -2.27
CA VAL A 387 5.85 12.72 -3.04
C VAL A 387 5.10 12.50 -4.36
N ASN A 388 5.23 11.34 -5.01
CA ASN A 388 4.67 11.07 -6.35
C ASN A 388 3.39 10.20 -6.35
N ALA A 389 3.10 9.49 -5.27
CA ALA A 389 2.01 8.51 -5.27
C ALA A 389 0.60 9.16 -5.24
N SER A 390 0.47 10.43 -4.82
CA SER A 390 -0.83 11.11 -4.81
C SER A 390 -1.34 11.43 -6.22
N GLN A 391 -0.46 11.74 -7.19
CA GLN A 391 -0.88 11.99 -8.58
C GLN A 391 -1.31 10.71 -9.28
N GLU A 392 -0.53 9.63 -9.11
CA GLU A 392 -0.86 8.32 -9.67
C GLU A 392 -2.19 7.80 -9.12
N ASN A 393 -2.45 7.95 -7.82
CA ASN A 393 -3.73 7.57 -7.23
C ASN A 393 -4.92 8.35 -7.79
N ILE A 394 -4.78 9.67 -8.01
CA ILE A 394 -5.83 10.48 -8.62
C ILE A 394 -6.07 10.00 -10.05
N LYS A 395 -5.02 9.84 -10.85
CA LYS A 395 -5.14 9.37 -12.23
C LYS A 395 -5.81 8.00 -12.32
N ASN A 396 -5.37 7.04 -11.51
CA ASN A 396 -5.94 5.69 -11.50
C ASN A 396 -7.43 5.68 -11.13
N LEU A 397 -7.85 6.54 -10.19
CA LEU A 397 -9.27 6.71 -9.88
C LEU A 397 -10.07 7.18 -11.10
N PHE A 398 -9.60 8.23 -11.78
CA PHE A 398 -10.32 8.77 -12.93
C PHE A 398 -10.35 7.75 -14.08
N ASP A 399 -9.25 7.02 -14.31
CA ASP A 399 -9.19 5.95 -15.30
C ASP A 399 -10.17 4.80 -14.97
N GLU A 400 -10.27 4.40 -13.69
CA GLU A 400 -11.23 3.38 -13.24
C GLU A 400 -12.68 3.85 -13.38
N ALA A 401 -12.99 5.08 -12.96
CA ALA A 401 -14.33 5.66 -13.08
C ALA A 401 -14.74 5.81 -14.55
N LYS A 402 -13.80 6.14 -15.44
CA LYS A 402 -14.00 6.20 -16.89
C LYS A 402 -14.32 4.84 -17.49
N GLN A 403 -13.58 3.80 -17.10
CA GLN A 403 -13.82 2.43 -17.57
C GLN A 403 -15.21 1.91 -17.14
N ASN A 404 -15.69 2.37 -15.99
CA ASN A 404 -16.99 2.01 -15.45
C ASN A 404 -18.07 3.07 -15.74
N ALA A 405 -17.86 4.01 -16.67
CA ALA A 405 -18.85 5.03 -16.97
C ALA A 405 -20.21 4.41 -17.38
N PRO A 406 -21.35 5.00 -16.96
CA PRO A 406 -21.48 6.28 -16.27
C PRO A 406 -21.16 6.20 -14.76
N SER A 407 -20.37 7.17 -14.28
CA SER A 407 -19.81 7.18 -12.93
C SER A 407 -19.95 8.53 -12.24
N ILE A 408 -20.07 8.50 -10.91
CA ILE A 408 -20.06 9.66 -10.01
C ILE A 408 -18.86 9.54 -9.08
N ILE A 409 -18.01 10.58 -9.03
CA ILE A 409 -16.90 10.68 -8.09
C ILE A 409 -17.22 11.73 -7.03
N LEU A 410 -17.46 11.31 -5.78
CA LEU A 410 -17.58 12.18 -4.62
C LEU A 410 -16.21 12.41 -3.98
N ILE A 411 -15.72 13.65 -4.06
CA ILE A 411 -14.54 14.13 -3.35
C ILE A 411 -14.99 14.77 -2.03
N ASP A 412 -14.92 14.00 -0.94
CA ASP A 412 -15.27 14.47 0.40
C ASP A 412 -14.09 15.26 1.00
N GLU A 413 -14.41 16.27 1.81
CA GLU A 413 -13.42 17.22 2.36
C GLU A 413 -12.52 17.84 1.26
N LEU A 414 -13.14 18.32 0.19
CA LEU A 414 -12.44 18.86 -1.00
C LEU A 414 -11.41 19.93 -0.65
N ASP A 415 -11.64 20.73 0.39
CA ASP A 415 -10.71 21.76 0.87
C ASP A 415 -9.37 21.21 1.38
N ALA A 416 -9.32 19.96 1.83
CA ALA A 416 -8.09 19.30 2.26
C ALA A 416 -7.27 18.76 1.07
N LEU A 417 -7.93 18.39 -0.02
CA LEU A 417 -7.29 17.87 -1.24
C LEU A 417 -6.93 18.97 -2.24
N VAL A 418 -7.71 20.05 -2.26
CA VAL A 418 -7.61 21.16 -3.21
C VAL A 418 -7.57 22.50 -2.46
N PRO A 419 -6.57 22.72 -1.58
CA PRO A 419 -6.49 23.96 -0.80
C PRO A 419 -6.13 25.16 -1.69
N ASN A 420 -6.55 26.35 -1.28
CA ASN A 420 -6.27 27.59 -1.99
C ASN A 420 -4.77 27.92 -2.02
N ARG A 421 -4.17 27.86 -3.23
CA ARG A 421 -2.74 28.04 -3.52
C ARG A 421 -2.15 29.38 -3.09
N ASP A 422 -2.96 30.41 -2.93
CA ASP A 422 -2.50 31.74 -2.53
C ASP A 422 -2.17 31.83 -1.03
N THR A 423 -2.43 30.76 -0.25
CA THR A 423 -2.04 30.70 1.16
C THR A 423 -0.57 30.26 1.33
N SER A 424 0.19 31.01 2.14
CA SER A 424 1.66 30.96 2.24
C SER A 424 2.29 29.68 2.82
N ASN A 425 1.52 28.62 3.11
CA ASN A 425 1.98 27.40 3.79
C ASN A 425 1.68 26.09 3.02
N ILE A 426 1.53 26.15 1.70
CA ILE A 426 1.20 24.95 0.91
C ILE A 426 2.44 24.15 0.55
N SER A 427 2.45 22.87 0.89
CA SER A 427 3.53 21.95 0.50
C SER A 427 3.52 21.70 -1.02
N HIS A 428 4.69 21.40 -1.59
CA HIS A 428 4.79 21.00 -2.99
C HIS A 428 3.89 19.79 -3.33
N MET A 429 3.69 18.87 -2.38
CA MET A 429 2.82 17.71 -2.54
C MET A 429 1.35 18.10 -2.78
N ASN A 430 0.83 19.08 -2.01
CA ASN A 430 -0.55 19.54 -2.17
C ASN A 430 -0.73 20.23 -3.54
N THR A 431 0.24 21.04 -3.96
CA THR A 431 0.19 21.73 -5.26
C THR A 431 0.12 20.76 -6.43
N SER A 432 0.90 19.67 -6.37
CA SER A 432 0.91 18.61 -7.38
C SER A 432 -0.42 17.85 -7.46
N ALA A 433 -1.06 17.56 -6.32
CA ALA A 433 -2.39 16.94 -6.28
C ALA A 433 -3.47 17.86 -6.86
N VAL A 434 -3.44 19.16 -6.53
CA VAL A 434 -4.39 20.14 -7.10
C VAL A 434 -4.26 20.20 -8.62
N ASN A 435 -3.04 20.24 -9.15
CA ASN A 435 -2.82 20.25 -10.60
C ASN A 435 -3.38 19.01 -11.29
N GLU A 436 -3.21 17.82 -10.70
CA GLU A 436 -3.75 16.58 -11.26
C GLU A 436 -5.27 16.61 -11.27
N PHE A 437 -5.93 17.01 -10.17
CA PHE A 437 -7.38 17.19 -10.17
C PHE A 437 -7.84 18.18 -11.26
N LEU A 438 -7.20 19.35 -11.39
CA LEU A 438 -7.56 20.31 -12.43
C LEU A 438 -7.38 19.75 -13.85
N ALA A 439 -6.40 18.88 -14.08
CA ALA A 439 -6.17 18.24 -15.37
C ALA A 439 -7.27 17.23 -15.68
N GLN A 440 -7.61 16.36 -14.73
CA GLN A 440 -8.66 15.35 -14.88
C GLN A 440 -10.03 16.00 -15.09
N MET A 441 -10.37 17.03 -14.31
CA MET A 441 -11.69 17.69 -14.32
C MET A 441 -12.09 18.35 -15.65
N ASN A 442 -11.13 18.72 -16.50
CA ASN A 442 -11.46 19.39 -17.77
C ASN A 442 -12.16 18.46 -18.77
N ASN A 443 -11.95 17.14 -18.67
CA ASN A 443 -12.44 16.16 -19.65
C ASN A 443 -13.50 15.19 -19.09
N CYS A 444 -13.95 15.37 -17.84
CA CYS A 444 -14.78 14.38 -17.15
C CYS A 444 -16.17 14.17 -17.77
N GLY A 445 -16.84 15.24 -18.21
CA GLY A 445 -18.19 15.13 -18.79
C GLY A 445 -18.21 14.28 -20.06
N ASP A 446 -17.22 14.45 -20.93
CA ASP A 446 -17.05 13.65 -22.15
C ASP A 446 -16.75 12.18 -21.83
N ASP A 447 -16.02 11.95 -20.74
CA ASP A 447 -15.67 10.62 -20.24
C ASP A 447 -16.83 9.92 -19.47
N GLY A 448 -18.00 10.55 -19.40
CA GLY A 448 -19.16 10.00 -18.69
C GLY A 448 -19.02 10.01 -17.16
N ILE A 449 -18.17 10.88 -16.64
CA ILE A 449 -17.89 11.05 -15.21
C ILE A 449 -18.51 12.35 -14.72
N PHE A 450 -19.30 12.27 -13.65
CA PHE A 450 -19.84 13.43 -12.95
C PHE A 450 -19.18 13.60 -11.58
N ILE A 451 -18.61 14.77 -11.30
CA ILE A 451 -17.89 15.00 -10.04
C ILE A 451 -18.77 15.71 -9.02
N ILE A 452 -18.72 15.25 -7.76
CA ILE A 452 -19.30 15.95 -6.62
C ILE A 452 -18.19 16.32 -5.65
N GLY A 453 -17.92 17.60 -5.45
CA GLY A 453 -17.07 18.08 -4.37
C GLY A 453 -17.91 18.34 -3.11
N ALA A 454 -17.49 17.87 -1.93
CA ALA A 454 -18.15 18.19 -0.67
C ALA A 454 -17.19 18.92 0.29
N THR A 455 -17.64 20.01 0.91
CA THR A 455 -16.81 20.78 1.85
C THR A 455 -17.61 21.47 2.95
N ASN A 456 -16.97 21.67 4.11
CA ASN A 456 -17.43 22.59 5.14
C ASN A 456 -16.77 23.98 5.01
N ARG A 457 -15.68 24.10 4.25
CA ARG A 457 -14.87 25.33 4.15
C ARG A 457 -14.75 25.78 2.69
N PRO A 458 -15.85 26.23 2.07
CA PRO A 458 -15.84 26.66 0.67
C PRO A 458 -14.82 27.77 0.34
N ASN A 459 -14.51 28.65 1.29
CA ASN A 459 -13.51 29.72 1.11
C ASN A 459 -12.05 29.21 1.11
N ALA A 460 -11.81 27.97 1.55
CA ALA A 460 -10.48 27.37 1.64
C ALA A 460 -10.07 26.59 0.38
N ILE A 461 -10.98 26.44 -0.59
CA ILE A 461 -10.75 25.70 -1.83
C ILE A 461 -10.09 26.61 -2.87
N ASP A 462 -9.23 26.03 -3.71
CA ASP A 462 -8.69 26.71 -4.90
C ASP A 462 -9.81 27.22 -5.83
N PRO A 463 -9.91 28.55 -6.08
CA PRO A 463 -10.93 29.11 -6.97
C PRO A 463 -10.91 28.56 -8.40
N ALA A 464 -9.78 27.99 -8.86
CA ALA A 464 -9.68 27.40 -10.18
C ALA A 464 -10.61 26.19 -10.36
N ILE A 465 -10.92 25.44 -9.29
CA ILE A 465 -11.81 24.27 -9.38
C ILE A 465 -13.29 24.65 -9.51
N LEU A 466 -13.64 25.87 -9.11
CA LEU A 466 -15.00 26.44 -9.11
C LEU A 466 -15.37 27.15 -10.42
N ARG A 467 -14.50 27.07 -11.43
CA ARG A 467 -14.73 27.69 -12.74
C ARG A 467 -15.59 26.78 -13.61
N SER A 468 -16.29 27.39 -14.56
CA SER A 468 -17.06 26.68 -15.59
C SER A 468 -16.20 25.67 -16.34
N GLY A 469 -16.76 24.48 -16.60
CA GLY A 469 -16.08 23.30 -17.12
C GLY A 469 -15.49 22.39 -16.03
N ARG A 470 -15.79 22.61 -14.75
CA ARG A 470 -15.32 21.81 -13.60
C ARG A 470 -16.47 21.61 -12.59
N LEU A 471 -16.46 22.31 -11.46
CA LEU A 471 -17.55 22.30 -10.48
C LEU A 471 -18.53 23.46 -10.75
N ASP A 472 -19.29 23.34 -11.82
CA ASP A 472 -20.07 24.45 -12.40
C ASP A 472 -21.28 24.84 -11.55
N LYS A 473 -21.80 23.87 -10.79
CA LYS A 473 -22.97 24.06 -9.92
C LYS A 473 -22.53 24.14 -8.47
N HIS A 474 -22.83 25.25 -7.79
CA HIS A 474 -22.53 25.42 -6.37
C HIS A 474 -23.82 25.37 -5.54
N LEU A 475 -23.97 24.33 -4.73
CA LEU A 475 -25.20 24.05 -3.99
C LEU A 475 -24.98 24.15 -2.49
N TYR A 476 -25.75 25.04 -1.85
CA TYR A 476 -25.75 25.21 -0.41
C TYR A 476 -26.70 24.22 0.27
N LEU A 477 -26.16 23.34 1.11
CA LEU A 477 -26.94 22.47 1.98
C LEU A 477 -27.15 23.16 3.33
N ALA A 478 -28.36 23.71 3.50
CA ALA A 478 -28.80 24.33 4.73
C ALA A 478 -29.08 23.30 5.85
N PRO A 479 -29.09 23.73 7.13
CA PRO A 479 -29.70 22.96 8.21
C PRO A 479 -31.16 22.57 7.88
N PRO A 480 -31.65 21.42 8.41
CA PRO A 480 -32.99 20.94 8.12
C PRO A 480 -34.07 21.94 8.58
N ASP A 481 -35.02 22.21 7.70
CA ASP A 481 -36.24 22.98 8.01
C ASP A 481 -37.17 22.21 8.98
N PHE A 482 -38.27 22.85 9.38
CA PHE A 482 -39.22 22.27 10.34
C PHE A 482 -39.76 20.90 9.89
N GLU A 483 -40.19 20.77 8.64
CA GLU A 483 -40.75 19.53 8.09
C GLU A 483 -39.68 18.44 7.97
N ALA A 484 -38.46 18.81 7.56
CA ALA A 484 -37.32 17.91 7.52
C ALA A 484 -37.01 17.38 8.93
N ARG A 485 -36.96 18.23 9.96
CA ARG A 485 -36.71 17.78 11.34
C ARG A 485 -37.79 16.83 11.84
N LYS A 486 -39.07 17.12 11.58
CA LYS A 486 -40.21 16.25 11.91
C LYS A 486 -40.04 14.85 11.29
N LEU A 487 -39.79 14.80 9.99
CA LEU A 487 -39.58 13.55 9.25
C LEU A 487 -38.32 12.80 9.73
N MET A 488 -37.26 13.51 10.11
CA MET A 488 -36.04 12.90 10.66
C MET A 488 -36.29 12.23 12.02
N PHE A 489 -37.04 12.86 12.92
CA PHE A 489 -37.44 12.25 14.18
C PHE A 489 -38.30 11.00 13.95
N GLU A 490 -39.27 11.07 13.04
CA GLU A 490 -40.04 9.89 12.64
C GLU A 490 -39.11 8.80 12.12
N LEU A 491 -38.22 9.11 11.17
CA LEU A 491 -37.31 8.16 10.56
C LEU A 491 -36.43 7.43 11.59
N TYR A 492 -35.83 8.16 12.53
CA TYR A 492 -34.90 7.57 13.51
C TYR A 492 -35.59 6.83 14.65
N LEU A 493 -36.78 7.27 15.07
CA LEU A 493 -37.48 6.71 16.23
C LEU A 493 -38.49 5.61 15.86
N LYS A 494 -39.02 5.59 14.62
CA LYS A 494 -40.04 4.62 14.18
C LYS A 494 -39.64 3.15 14.29
N LYS A 495 -38.34 2.85 14.27
CA LYS A 495 -37.80 1.48 14.44
C LYS A 495 -37.38 1.14 15.88
N ARG A 496 -37.65 2.02 16.84
CA ARG A 496 -37.22 1.90 18.24
C ARG A 496 -38.43 1.68 19.16
N PRO A 497 -38.26 1.14 20.38
CA PRO A 497 -39.36 0.94 21.31
C PRO A 497 -39.84 2.27 21.90
N THR A 498 -40.65 3.02 21.16
CA THR A 498 -41.22 4.31 21.59
C THR A 498 -42.58 4.14 22.26
N GLU A 499 -43.03 5.16 22.97
CA GLU A 499 -44.44 5.27 23.36
C GLU A 499 -45.37 5.42 22.15
N ILE A 500 -46.64 5.07 22.34
CA ILE A 500 -47.67 5.17 21.30
C ILE A 500 -48.05 6.65 21.12
N GLY A 501 -48.11 7.12 19.88
CA GLY A 501 -48.57 8.49 19.57
C GLY A 501 -47.54 9.59 19.82
N LEU A 502 -46.24 9.27 19.77
CA LEU A 502 -45.17 10.24 19.93
C LEU A 502 -45.31 11.42 18.95
N ASN A 503 -45.42 12.64 19.47
CA ASN A 503 -45.62 13.84 18.65
C ASN A 503 -44.28 14.39 18.12
N TYR A 504 -43.96 14.06 16.87
CA TYR A 504 -42.74 14.52 16.21
C TYR A 504 -42.72 16.04 15.89
N GLU A 505 -43.88 16.68 15.77
CA GLU A 505 -43.94 18.13 15.51
C GLU A 505 -43.37 18.95 16.67
N GLU A 506 -43.66 18.51 17.89
CA GLU A 506 -43.16 19.18 19.09
C GLU A 506 -41.64 19.03 19.24
N LEU A 507 -41.11 17.86 18.88
CA LEU A 507 -39.67 17.64 18.83
C LEU A 507 -38.99 18.52 17.76
N ALA A 508 -39.64 18.70 16.61
CA ALA A 508 -39.16 19.56 15.53
C ALA A 508 -39.17 21.06 15.91
N LYS A 509 -40.18 21.51 16.70
CA LYS A 509 -40.22 22.86 17.28
C LYS A 509 -39.08 23.08 18.29
N ALA A 510 -38.78 22.07 19.11
CA ALA A 510 -37.75 22.15 20.14
C ALA A 510 -36.30 22.11 19.60
N THR A 511 -36.11 21.85 18.31
CA THR A 511 -34.80 21.65 17.68
C THR A 511 -34.52 22.64 16.55
N GLU A 512 -35.04 23.86 16.65
CA GLU A 512 -34.69 24.93 15.72
C GLU A 512 -33.18 25.18 15.69
N ASN A 513 -32.61 25.33 14.48
CA ASN A 513 -31.17 25.49 14.22
C ASN A 513 -30.28 24.27 14.48
N TYR A 514 -30.85 23.11 14.85
CA TYR A 514 -30.09 21.86 14.95
C TYR A 514 -29.76 21.32 13.56
N VAL A 515 -28.53 20.83 13.38
CA VAL A 515 -28.14 20.14 12.14
C VAL A 515 -28.59 18.68 12.15
N SER A 516 -28.55 18.02 10.99
CA SER A 516 -29.05 16.65 10.84
C SER A 516 -28.33 15.65 11.77
N SER A 517 -27.02 15.82 11.99
CA SER A 517 -26.26 14.98 12.94
C SER A 517 -26.71 15.14 14.39
N ASP A 518 -27.13 16.34 14.79
CA ASP A 518 -27.58 16.58 16.17
C ASP A 518 -28.91 15.86 16.42
N ILE A 519 -29.84 15.88 15.47
CA ILE A 519 -31.13 15.19 15.59
C ILE A 519 -30.94 13.68 15.75
N LYS A 520 -30.02 13.10 14.95
CA LYS A 520 -29.65 11.68 15.09
C LYS A 520 -29.05 11.40 16.48
N PHE A 521 -28.11 12.24 16.91
CA PHE A 521 -27.48 12.12 18.23
C PHE A 521 -28.50 12.20 19.37
N LEU A 522 -29.45 13.14 19.31
CA LEU A 522 -30.53 13.28 20.29
C LEU A 522 -31.39 12.02 20.37
N CYS A 523 -31.72 11.41 19.23
CA CYS A 523 -32.47 10.15 19.20
C CYS A 523 -31.67 9.00 19.83
N ASP A 524 -30.37 8.91 19.54
CA ASP A 524 -29.45 7.90 20.09
C ASP A 524 -29.29 8.04 21.61
N GLU A 525 -29.09 9.26 22.10
CA GLU A 525 -29.00 9.56 23.53
C GLU A 525 -30.31 9.28 24.27
N ALA A 526 -31.45 9.68 23.71
CA ALA A 526 -32.76 9.35 24.28
C ALA A 526 -32.97 7.84 24.36
N SER A 527 -32.48 7.09 23.36
CA SER A 527 -32.55 5.62 23.36
C SER A 527 -31.64 4.99 24.41
N ARG A 528 -30.44 5.53 24.62
CA ARG A 528 -29.51 5.08 25.68
C ARG A 528 -30.07 5.33 27.07
N LYS A 529 -30.68 6.50 27.31
CA LYS A 529 -31.35 6.81 28.57
C LYS A 529 -32.50 5.85 28.85
N ALA A 530 -33.39 5.66 27.86
CA ALA A 530 -34.49 4.70 27.98
C ALA A 530 -33.99 3.27 28.23
N LEU A 531 -32.92 2.84 27.54
CA LEU A 531 -32.32 1.52 27.72
C LEU A 531 -31.77 1.31 29.13
N LYS A 532 -31.09 2.33 29.70
CA LYS A 532 -30.50 2.26 31.04
C LYS A 532 -31.54 1.95 32.12
N ASP A 533 -32.72 2.53 31.98
CA ASP A 533 -33.83 2.37 32.92
C ASP A 533 -34.81 1.26 32.50
N ASN A 534 -34.51 0.55 31.40
CA ASN A 534 -35.34 -0.48 30.79
C ASN A 534 -36.78 0.00 30.47
N LEU A 535 -36.90 1.24 30.00
CA LEU A 535 -38.14 1.92 29.64
C LEU A 535 -38.30 2.03 28.12
N ARG A 536 -39.53 2.32 27.68
CA ARG A 536 -39.76 2.81 26.31
C ARG A 536 -39.27 4.25 26.17
N ILE A 537 -38.92 4.64 24.96
CA ILE A 537 -38.55 6.03 24.63
C ILE A 537 -39.82 6.88 24.66
N THR A 538 -39.98 7.64 25.73
CA THR A 538 -41.09 8.58 25.92
C THR A 538 -40.72 9.97 25.40
N LYS A 539 -41.72 10.78 25.09
CA LYS A 539 -41.57 12.19 24.74
C LYS A 539 -40.73 12.96 25.76
N THR A 540 -40.96 12.71 27.05
CA THR A 540 -40.24 13.36 28.15
C THR A 540 -38.75 13.08 28.07
N ILE A 541 -38.34 11.84 27.84
CA ILE A 541 -36.92 11.45 27.71
C ILE A 541 -36.28 12.19 26.53
N VAL A 542 -36.99 12.30 25.39
CA VAL A 542 -36.46 13.00 24.21
C VAL A 542 -36.34 14.50 24.47
N LEU A 543 -37.37 15.14 25.04
CA LEU A 543 -37.36 16.58 25.36
C LEU A 543 -36.30 16.94 26.42
N GLU A 544 -36.12 16.12 27.44
CA GLU A 544 -35.05 16.29 28.42
C GLU A 544 -33.67 16.16 27.77
N THR A 545 -33.53 15.23 26.83
CA THR A 545 -32.30 15.06 26.05
C THR A 545 -32.02 16.26 25.15
N ILE A 546 -33.05 16.85 24.54
CA ILE A 546 -32.92 18.11 23.79
C ILE A 546 -32.46 19.24 24.72
N ARG A 547 -33.06 19.38 25.90
CA ARG A 547 -32.67 20.43 26.87
C ARG A 547 -31.25 20.26 27.39
N SER A 548 -30.78 19.03 27.57
CA SER A 548 -29.43 18.75 28.04
C SER A 548 -28.35 18.89 26.97
N ASN A 549 -28.71 18.97 25.68
CA ASN A 549 -27.77 18.98 24.56
C ASN A 549 -28.03 20.15 23.63
N LYS A 550 -27.14 21.14 23.66
CA LYS A 550 -27.21 22.33 22.79
C LYS A 550 -26.87 21.97 21.32
N PRO A 551 -27.28 22.81 20.33
CA PRO A 551 -26.86 22.64 18.95
C PRO A 551 -25.33 22.59 18.83
N SER A 552 -24.80 21.75 17.95
CA SER A 552 -23.35 21.65 17.74
C SER A 552 -22.76 22.86 16.99
N ILE A 553 -23.59 23.60 16.25
CA ILE A 553 -23.20 24.78 15.49
C ILE A 553 -23.89 26.01 16.06
N SER A 554 -23.12 27.08 16.25
CA SER A 554 -23.65 28.35 16.74
C SER A 554 -24.48 29.08 15.68
N LEU A 555 -25.44 29.90 16.11
CA LEU A 555 -26.24 30.74 15.20
C LEU A 555 -25.35 31.72 14.39
N GLN A 556 -24.29 32.24 15.01
CA GLN A 556 -23.31 33.11 14.35
C GLN A 556 -22.59 32.37 13.21
N GLU A 557 -22.18 31.13 13.46
CA GLU A 557 -21.55 30.29 12.44
C GLU A 557 -22.52 29.96 11.31
N LEU A 558 -23.77 29.60 11.60
CA LEU A 558 -24.80 29.40 10.56
C LEU A 558 -25.01 30.65 9.69
N ASN A 559 -25.07 31.83 10.31
CA ASN A 559 -25.21 33.09 9.58
C ASN A 559 -23.99 33.38 8.68
N SER A 560 -22.79 32.98 9.10
CA SER A 560 -21.59 33.12 8.27
C SER A 560 -21.69 32.34 6.95
N TYR A 561 -22.33 31.17 6.95
CA TYR A 561 -22.57 30.39 5.74
C TYR A 561 -23.57 31.06 4.79
N LEU A 562 -24.55 31.81 5.30
CA LEU A 562 -25.48 32.58 4.46
C LEU A 562 -24.76 33.70 3.70
N ILE A 563 -23.77 34.33 4.31
CA ILE A 563 -22.91 35.33 3.66
C ILE A 563 -22.09 34.65 2.54
N VAL A 564 -21.53 33.47 2.82
CA VAL A 564 -20.80 32.71 1.80
C VAL A 564 -21.72 32.29 0.66
N LYS A 565 -22.95 31.85 0.95
CA LYS A 565 -23.97 31.53 -0.06
C LYS A 565 -24.23 32.72 -0.98
N ALA A 566 -24.48 33.91 -0.42
CA ALA A 566 -24.71 35.12 -1.21
C ALA A 566 -23.52 35.43 -2.13
N LYS A 567 -22.28 35.28 -1.63
CA LYS A 567 -21.06 35.48 -2.42
C LYS A 567 -20.93 34.47 -3.56
N MET A 568 -21.21 33.18 -3.30
CA MET A 568 -21.13 32.11 -4.30
C MET A 568 -22.23 32.22 -5.37
N GLU A 569 -23.40 32.75 -5.03
CA GLU A 569 -24.48 33.05 -5.98
C GLU A 569 -24.24 34.33 -6.81
N GLY A 570 -23.07 34.99 -6.67
CA GLY A 570 -22.76 36.22 -7.37
C GLY A 570 -23.50 37.47 -6.86
N LYS A 571 -24.18 37.36 -5.71
CA LYS A 571 -24.90 38.47 -5.07
C LYS A 571 -23.94 39.25 -4.17
N ASN A 572 -23.01 40.01 -4.77
CA ASN A 572 -22.21 41.03 -4.06
C ASN A 572 -21.94 42.27 -4.93
N ASN A 573 -22.86 43.23 -4.83
CA ASN A 573 -22.77 44.69 -4.58
C ASN A 573 -21.55 45.57 -4.92
N ASN A 574 -20.56 45.17 -5.73
CA ASN A 574 -19.54 46.13 -6.20
C ASN A 574 -19.43 46.12 -7.73
N ASN A 575 -20.11 47.10 -8.35
CA ASN A 575 -19.82 47.60 -9.69
C ASN A 575 -18.35 48.05 -9.74
N ILE A 576 -17.48 47.19 -10.23
CA ILE A 576 -16.14 47.59 -10.68
C ILE A 576 -16.15 47.36 -12.19
N ASP A 577 -16.04 48.45 -12.94
CA ASP A 577 -15.94 48.46 -14.41
C ASP A 577 -14.81 47.51 -14.85
N LYS A 578 -15.18 46.30 -15.27
CA LYS A 578 -14.26 45.38 -15.92
C LYS A 578 -14.11 45.83 -17.37
N PRO A 579 -12.89 46.00 -17.88
CA PRO A 579 -12.67 46.29 -19.29
C PRO A 579 -13.27 45.17 -20.13
N LYS A 580 -14.17 45.53 -21.04
CA LYS A 580 -14.81 44.60 -21.97
C LYS A 580 -13.83 44.29 -23.08
N ILE A 581 -13.41 43.03 -23.17
CA ILE A 581 -12.75 42.49 -24.34
C ILE A 581 -13.72 41.45 -24.90
N GLY A 582 -14.17 41.65 -26.14
CA GLY A 582 -15.03 40.70 -26.85
C GLY A 582 -14.19 39.58 -27.46
N PHE A 583 -14.74 38.37 -27.47
CA PHE A 583 -14.28 37.29 -28.33
C PHE A 583 -14.94 37.40 -29.70
#